data_AF-Q5L5Y7-F1
#
_entry.id   AF-Q5L5Y7-F1
#
_cell.length_a   1.000
_cell.length_b   1.000
_cell.length_c   1.000
_cell.angle_alpha   90.00
_cell.angle_beta   90.00
_cell.angle_gamma   90.00
#
_symmetry.space_group_name_H-M   'P 1'
#
loop_
_entity.id
_entity.type
_entity.pdbx_description
1 polymer ?
#
loop_
_entity_poly.entity_id
_entity_poly.type
_entity_poly.pdbx_seq_one_letter_code
_entity_poly.pdbx_strand_id
1 'polypeptide(L)'
;MFPSLKNRESLRAKNSKKTASTIKHAKHYLNGYLKKIEHIVAANPKEVIEAWNEMLGTKYNGMFQALGFKDHILLVKIYNSSLYASLKQMHQSSLLARLHQVVPHAKIKEIQFLLG
;
A
#
# COMPACT_ATOMS: atom_id res chain seq x y z
N MET A 1 9.92 6.57 -83.09
CA MET A 1 9.72 7.82 -82.33
C MET A 1 9.51 7.42 -80.87
N PHE A 2 10.49 7.63 -79.99
CA PHE A 2 10.31 7.57 -78.53
C PHE A 2 10.13 9.00 -78.01
N PRO A 3 9.32 9.19 -76.97
CA PRO A 3 9.88 9.51 -75.65
C PRO A 3 9.06 8.82 -74.53
N SER A 4 9.35 8.87 -73.24
CA SER A 4 10.55 8.99 -72.39
C SER A 4 10.04 8.77 -70.95
N LEU A 5 10.92 8.29 -70.08
CA LEU A 5 10.80 7.80 -68.71
C LEU A 5 10.16 8.73 -67.65
N LYS A 6 9.79 8.09 -66.50
CA LYS A 6 9.67 8.53 -65.08
C LYS A 6 8.24 8.41 -64.54
N ASN A 7 7.93 7.92 -63.33
CA ASN A 7 8.62 7.74 -62.04
C ASN A 7 8.05 6.44 -61.40
N ARG A 8 8.85 5.54 -60.79
CA ARG A 8 9.40 5.58 -59.42
C ARG A 8 8.36 5.69 -58.30
N GLU A 9 8.54 4.80 -57.32
CA GLU A 9 8.00 4.80 -55.94
C GLU A 9 6.60 4.18 -55.81
N SER A 10 6.30 3.30 -54.85
CA SER A 10 6.92 3.10 -53.54
C SER A 10 6.54 1.72 -53.00
N LEU A 11 7.55 1.02 -52.49
CA LEU A 11 7.40 -0.02 -51.48
C LEU A 11 6.52 0.49 -50.35
N ARG A 12 5.32 -0.05 -50.18
CA ARG A 12 4.74 -0.09 -48.85
C ARG A 12 3.92 -1.35 -48.69
N ALA A 13 4.63 -2.37 -48.21
CA ALA A 13 4.07 -3.37 -47.32
C ALA A 13 3.00 -2.70 -46.49
N LYS A 14 1.75 -3.16 -46.63
CA LYS A 14 0.68 -2.82 -45.67
C LYS A 14 1.20 -3.32 -44.33
N ASN A 15 1.83 -2.43 -43.58
CA ASN A 15 2.14 -2.60 -42.19
C ASN A 15 0.80 -2.91 -41.54
N SER A 16 0.55 -4.20 -41.30
CA SER A 16 -0.43 -4.61 -40.31
C SER A 16 -0.07 -3.79 -39.09
N LYS A 17 -1.02 -2.93 -38.68
CA LYS A 17 -0.91 -2.24 -37.41
C LYS A 17 -0.70 -3.35 -36.39
N LYS A 18 0.56 -3.57 -36.00
CA LYS A 18 0.92 -4.37 -34.84
C LYS A 18 0.23 -3.63 -33.71
N THR A 19 -1.01 -4.04 -33.38
CA THR A 19 -1.62 -3.75 -32.10
C THR A 19 -0.55 -4.11 -31.10
N ALA A 20 0.01 -3.09 -30.42
CA ALA A 20 1.00 -3.29 -29.39
C ALA A 20 0.43 -4.38 -28.48
N SER A 21 1.08 -5.55 -28.51
CA SER A 21 0.47 -6.81 -28.12
C SER A 21 -0.23 -6.62 -26.78
N THR A 22 -1.53 -6.91 -26.74
CA THR A 22 -2.39 -6.80 -25.55
C THR A 22 -1.74 -7.51 -24.34
N ILE A 23 -0.92 -8.53 -24.61
CA ILE A 23 -0.10 -9.29 -23.66
C ILE A 23 1.00 -8.44 -23.01
N LYS A 24 1.66 -7.55 -23.78
CA LYS A 24 2.71 -6.64 -23.30
C LYS A 24 2.13 -5.61 -22.33
N HIS A 25 0.93 -5.11 -22.64
CA HIS A 25 0.18 -4.23 -21.75
C HIS A 25 -0.28 -4.97 -20.48
N ALA A 26 -0.85 -6.18 -20.62
CA ALA A 26 -1.28 -6.99 -19.47
C ALA A 26 -0.14 -7.29 -18.48
N LYS A 27 1.05 -7.67 -18.97
CA LYS A 27 2.23 -7.89 -18.13
C LYS A 27 2.66 -6.63 -17.39
N HIS A 28 2.58 -5.47 -18.04
CA HIS A 28 2.95 -4.20 -17.41
C HIS A 28 1.95 -3.81 -16.31
N TYR A 29 0.65 -4.00 -16.53
CA TYR A 29 -0.36 -3.77 -15.51
C TYR A 29 -0.20 -4.75 -14.34
N LEU A 30 -0.06 -6.04 -14.61
CA LEU A 30 0.14 -7.07 -13.59
C LEU A 30 1.36 -6.79 -12.72
N ASN A 31 2.52 -6.46 -13.31
CA ASN A 31 3.71 -6.08 -12.54
C ASN A 31 3.50 -4.80 -11.72
N GLY A 32 2.73 -3.84 -12.24
CA GLY A 32 2.40 -2.61 -11.51
C GLY A 32 1.56 -2.89 -10.26
N TYR A 33 0.58 -3.80 -10.35
CA TYR A 33 -0.22 -4.23 -9.21
C TYR A 33 0.56 -5.14 -8.26
N LEU A 34 1.38 -6.05 -8.78
CA LEU A 34 2.23 -6.94 -7.96
C LEU A 34 3.19 -6.12 -7.10
N LYS A 35 3.89 -5.13 -7.68
CA LYS A 35 4.76 -4.23 -6.91
C LYS A 35 4.03 -3.45 -5.83
N LYS A 36 2.78 -3.06 -6.07
CA LYS A 36 1.94 -2.40 -5.05
C LYS A 36 1.59 -3.37 -3.93
N ILE A 37 1.22 -4.60 -4.27
CA ILE A 37 0.93 -5.65 -3.28
C ILE A 37 2.20 -5.99 -2.49
N GLU A 38 3.34 -6.18 -3.15
CA GLU A 38 4.64 -6.40 -2.50
C GLU A 38 5.01 -5.25 -1.57
N HIS A 39 4.75 -4.00 -1.94
CA HIS A 39 4.98 -2.85 -1.07
C HIS A 39 4.07 -2.84 0.17
N ILE A 40 2.81 -3.25 0.01
CA ILE A 40 1.85 -3.40 1.11
C ILE A 40 2.27 -4.56 2.03
N VAL A 41 2.75 -5.67 1.47
CA VAL A 41 3.20 -6.85 2.23
C VAL A 41 4.55 -6.59 2.91
N ALA A 42 5.44 -5.81 2.30
CA ALA A 42 6.78 -5.51 2.83
C ALA A 42 6.72 -4.81 4.19
N ALA A 43 5.66 -4.07 4.47
CA ALA A 43 5.41 -3.50 5.78
C ALA A 43 4.53 -4.46 6.59
N ASN A 44 5.05 -5.66 6.91
CA ASN A 44 4.36 -6.78 7.56
C ASN A 44 3.24 -6.32 8.52
N PRO A 45 1.97 -6.23 8.07
CA PRO A 45 0.91 -5.63 8.88
C PRO A 45 0.68 -6.40 10.19
N LYS A 46 0.93 -7.71 10.14
CA LYS A 46 0.85 -8.63 11.28
C LYS A 46 1.83 -8.25 12.39
N GLU A 47 3.06 -7.88 12.04
CA GLU A 47 4.11 -7.50 13.00
C GLU A 47 3.72 -6.21 13.73
N VAL A 48 3.19 -5.21 13.00
CA VAL A 48 2.71 -3.96 13.61
C VAL A 48 1.53 -4.22 14.55
N ILE A 49 0.61 -5.10 14.17
CA ILE A 49 -0.55 -5.48 14.99
C ILE A 49 -0.09 -6.21 16.25
N GLU A 50 0.84 -7.14 16.14
CA GLU A 50 1.39 -7.89 17.27
C GLU A 50 2.13 -6.95 18.24
N ALA A 51 2.98 -6.06 17.74
CA ALA A 51 3.67 -5.06 18.53
C ALA A 51 2.70 -4.09 19.25
N TRP A 52 1.61 -3.70 18.59
CA TRP A 52 0.56 -2.90 19.22
C TRP A 52 -0.11 -3.64 20.39
N ASN A 53 -0.45 -4.92 20.19
CA ASN A 53 -1.06 -5.74 21.22
C ASN A 53 -0.12 -5.94 22.41
N GLU A 54 1.17 -6.18 22.16
CA GLU A 54 2.19 -6.29 23.20
C GLU A 54 2.36 -4.99 24.00
N MET A 55 2.40 -3.84 23.30
CA MET A 55 2.58 -2.52 23.92
C MET A 55 1.44 -2.15 24.90
N LEU A 56 0.19 -2.44 24.53
CA LEU A 56 -0.96 -2.21 25.43
C LEU A 56 -1.09 -3.32 26.48
N GLY A 57 -0.53 -4.50 26.20
CA GLY A 57 -0.46 -5.63 27.11
C GLY A 57 -1.83 -6.21 27.46
N THR A 58 -1.80 -7.18 28.38
CA THR A 58 -3.00 -7.88 28.86
C THR A 58 -3.97 -6.98 29.64
N LYS A 59 -3.50 -5.81 30.11
CA LYS A 59 -4.28 -4.85 30.91
C LYS A 59 -5.54 -4.36 30.19
N TYR A 60 -5.48 -4.22 28.87
CA TYR A 60 -6.59 -3.72 28.05
C TYR A 60 -7.17 -4.81 27.13
N ASN A 61 -6.94 -6.08 27.47
CA ASN A 61 -7.44 -7.20 26.67
C ASN A 61 -8.97 -7.14 26.54
N GLY A 62 -9.48 -7.32 25.31
CA GLY A 62 -10.89 -7.18 24.99
C GLY A 62 -11.43 -5.74 24.96
N MET A 63 -10.63 -4.72 25.31
CA MET A 63 -11.05 -3.31 25.26
C MET A 63 -10.73 -2.64 23.92
N PHE A 64 -9.91 -3.29 23.09
CA PHE A 64 -9.53 -2.80 21.77
C PHE A 64 -9.26 -3.96 20.81
N GLN A 65 -9.22 -3.65 19.52
CA GLN A 65 -8.82 -4.53 18.45
C GLN A 65 -8.06 -3.73 17.40
N ALA A 66 -6.82 -4.12 17.10
CA ALA A 66 -6.11 -3.60 15.94
C ALA A 66 -6.74 -4.19 14.67
N LEU A 67 -7.32 -3.33 13.83
CA LEU A 67 -8.02 -3.74 12.61
C LEU A 67 -7.05 -3.98 11.45
N GLY A 68 -5.95 -3.23 11.41
CA GLY A 68 -5.01 -3.33 10.31
C GLY A 68 -3.97 -2.21 10.31
N PHE A 69 -2.95 -2.41 9.47
CA PHE A 69 -1.93 -1.42 9.19
C PHE A 69 -1.85 -1.21 7.67
N LYS A 70 -2.07 0.03 7.22
CA LYS A 70 -2.08 0.39 5.80
C LYS A 70 -1.63 1.83 5.61
N ASP A 71 -0.88 2.10 4.54
CA ASP A 71 -0.46 3.46 4.17
C ASP A 71 0.30 4.18 5.32
N HIS A 72 1.03 3.40 6.13
CA HIS A 72 1.71 3.82 7.36
C HIS A 72 0.80 4.26 8.52
N ILE A 73 -0.49 3.92 8.46
CA ILE A 73 -1.49 4.22 9.48
C ILE A 73 -1.91 2.91 10.15
N LEU A 74 -1.80 2.87 11.49
CA LEU A 74 -2.34 1.79 12.30
C LEU A 74 -3.79 2.11 12.68
N LEU A 75 -4.73 1.28 12.27
CA LEU A 75 -6.15 1.44 12.59
C LEU A 75 -6.51 0.56 13.79
N VAL A 76 -7.01 1.19 14.86
CA VAL A 76 -7.36 0.53 16.11
C VAL A 76 -8.79 0.86 16.49
N LYS A 77 -9.60 -0.18 16.61
CA LYS A 77 -10.95 -0.11 17.17
C LYS A 77 -10.88 -0.23 18.68
N ILE A 78 -11.59 0.64 19.40
CA ILE A 78 -11.61 0.68 20.86
C ILE A 78 -13.05 0.55 21.32
N TYR A 79 -13.32 -0.51 22.07
CA TYR A 79 -14.63 -0.85 22.62
C TYR A 79 -14.92 -0.10 23.93
N ASN A 80 -13.88 0.29 24.66
CA ASN A 80 -14.01 1.00 25.93
C ASN A 80 -13.87 2.53 25.75
N SER A 81 -14.93 3.27 26.09
CA SER A 81 -14.97 4.74 25.94
C SER A 81 -13.95 5.48 26.82
N SER A 82 -13.68 5.00 28.03
CA SER A 82 -12.67 5.60 28.92
C SER A 82 -11.26 5.42 28.38
N LEU A 83 -10.96 4.24 27.83
CA LEU A 83 -9.69 3.95 27.15
C LEU A 83 -9.52 4.82 25.90
N TYR A 84 -10.60 4.98 25.10
CA TYR A 84 -10.60 5.84 23.93
C TYR A 84 -10.27 7.30 24.29
N ALA A 85 -10.94 7.84 25.31
CA ALA A 85 -10.66 9.20 25.79
C ALA A 85 -9.21 9.34 26.28
N SER A 86 -8.72 8.35 27.03
CA SER A 86 -7.34 8.32 27.54
C SER A 86 -6.31 8.30 26.40
N LEU A 87 -6.52 7.48 25.38
CA LEU A 87 -5.64 7.38 24.22
C LEU A 87 -5.71 8.62 23.32
N LYS A 88 -6.85 9.29 23.24
CA LYS A 88 -7.01 10.58 22.54
C LYS A 88 -6.32 11.74 23.26
N GLN A 89 -6.32 11.73 24.60
CA GLN A 89 -5.63 12.73 25.40
C GLN A 89 -4.11 12.50 25.45
N MET A 90 -3.67 11.25 25.31
CA MET A 90 -2.25 10.91 25.27
C MET A 90 -1.59 11.46 24.00
N HIS A 91 -0.37 11.98 24.15
CA HIS A 91 0.40 12.43 23.00
C HIS A 91 0.67 11.26 22.04
N GLN A 92 0.11 11.35 20.84
CA GLN A 92 0.26 10.33 19.79
C GLN A 92 1.74 10.09 19.43
N SER A 93 2.58 11.13 19.54
CA SER A 93 4.03 11.03 19.35
C SER A 93 4.70 10.04 20.30
N SER A 94 4.25 9.96 21.56
CA SER A 94 4.80 9.01 22.54
C SER A 94 4.42 7.56 22.22
N LEU A 95 3.20 7.33 21.73
CA LEU A 95 2.75 6.01 21.28
C LEU A 95 3.50 5.56 20.03
N LEU A 96 3.67 6.48 19.07
CA LEU A 96 4.44 6.23 17.85
C LEU A 96 5.91 5.92 18.17
N ALA A 97 6.54 6.67 19.08
CA ALA A 97 7.92 6.42 19.48
C ALA A 97 8.12 5.00 20.06
N ARG A 98 7.20 4.55 20.91
CA ARG A 98 7.24 3.17 21.46
C ARG A 98 7.05 2.12 20.38
N LEU A 99 6.08 2.31 19.48
CA LEU A 99 5.86 1.43 18.34
C LEU A 99 7.09 1.36 17.42
N HIS A 100 7.79 2.48 17.22
CA HIS A 100 9.02 2.53 16.40
C HIS A 100 10.20 1.84 17.08
N GLN A 101 10.24 1.78 18.41
CA GLN A 101 11.25 1.01 19.12
C GLN A 101 11.07 -0.50 18.91
N VAL A 102 9.82 -0.97 18.82
CA VAL A 102 9.50 -2.40 18.61
C VAL A 102 9.59 -2.77 17.13
N VAL A 103 9.02 -1.93 16.24
CA VAL A 103 8.95 -2.19 14.80
C VAL A 103 9.50 -0.99 14.01
N PRO A 104 10.83 -0.77 14.00
CA PRO A 104 11.44 0.39 13.36
C PRO A 104 11.26 0.41 11.84
N HIS A 105 11.11 -0.75 11.21
CA HIS A 105 11.02 -0.88 9.76
C HIS A 105 9.65 -0.49 9.18
N ALA A 106 8.58 -0.50 9.98
CA ALA A 106 7.21 -0.25 9.52
C ALA A 106 6.92 1.22 9.19
N LYS A 107 7.74 2.16 9.69
CA LYS A 107 7.60 3.62 9.45
C LYS A 107 6.19 4.15 9.75
N ILE A 108 5.63 3.78 10.90
CA ILE A 108 4.26 4.15 11.30
C ILE A 108 4.17 5.68 11.45
N LYS A 109 3.29 6.33 10.70
CA LYS A 109 3.12 7.79 10.73
C LYS A 109 2.01 8.23 11.68
N GLU A 110 0.99 7.40 11.81
CA GLU A 110 -0.23 7.76 12.53
C GLU A 110 -0.89 6.51 13.11
N ILE A 111 -1.60 6.70 14.23
CA ILE A 111 -2.50 5.72 14.83
C ILE A 111 -3.90 6.31 14.84
N GLN A 112 -4.83 5.69 14.12
CA GLN A 112 -6.22 6.11 14.07
C GLN A 112 -7.07 5.28 15.01
N PHE A 113 -7.75 5.97 15.92
CA PHE A 113 -8.65 5.37 16.90
C PHE A 113 -10.10 5.50 16.45
N LEU A 114 -10.79 4.37 16.35
CA LEU A 114 -12.23 4.28 16.12
C LEU A 114 -12.91 3.82 17.39
N LEU A 115 -13.97 4.49 17.82
CA LEU A 115 -14.80 4.07 18.95
C LEU A 115 -15.92 3.15 18.44
N GLY A 116 -16.16 2.03 19.12
CA GLY A 116 -17.30 1.12 18.88
C GLY A 116 -16.92 -0.33 18.94
#